data_AF-A0A496XPW6-F1
#
_entry.id   AF-A0A496XPW6-F1
#
_cell.length_a   1.000
_cell.length_b   1.000
_cell.length_c   1.000
_cell.angle_alpha   90.00
_cell.angle_beta   90.00
_cell.angle_gamma   90.00
#
_symmetry.space_group_name_H-M   'P 1'
#
loop_
_entity.id
_entity.type
_entity.pdbx_description
1 polymer ?
#
loop_
_entity_poly.entity_id
_entity_poly.type
_entity_poly.pdbx_seq_one_letter_code
_entity_poly.pdbx_strand_id
1 'polypeptide(L)'
;MKKISKKILLPIFSIFISSQGWAQNSAHNYNMSLLNNGHEINSSDKRRPVKMTAEMSKHQLKNMRDHLEAIASIVSALAIKDFEKMQKESVRLASSPKMKMMCNNMGKATPGFTEMGLVLHSTADKLVHAAKKKDYDLFVKKLGATLRTCTSCHSTFKQEIVSQEEFHKSMSKIH
;
A
#
# COMPACT_ATOMS: atom_id res chain seq x y z
N MET A 1 67.96 48.33 25.07
CA MET A 1 67.31 49.00 23.91
C MET A 1 66.84 47.94 22.91
N LYS A 2 65.63 48.15 22.37
CA LYS A 2 64.82 47.44 21.34
C LYS A 2 65.60 46.56 20.33
N LYS A 3 65.08 45.41 19.86
CA LYS A 3 63.91 45.30 18.96
C LYS A 3 63.18 43.95 19.09
N ILE A 4 61.86 44.01 19.32
CA ILE A 4 60.93 42.87 19.21
C ILE A 4 60.35 42.89 17.79
N SER A 5 60.50 41.77 17.07
CA SER A 5 60.00 41.57 15.70
C SER A 5 58.48 41.38 15.72
N LYS A 6 57.74 42.32 15.12
CA LYS A 6 56.28 42.20 14.89
C LYS A 6 56.02 41.19 13.76
N LYS A 7 55.52 40.01 14.10
CA LYS A 7 54.87 39.11 13.13
C LYS A 7 53.46 39.63 12.86
N ILE A 8 53.19 39.92 11.60
CA ILE A 8 51.90 40.38 11.08
C ILE A 8 50.95 39.18 11.10
N LEU A 9 49.92 39.27 11.93
CA LEU A 9 48.82 38.32 12.00
C LEU A 9 47.73 38.79 11.03
N LEU A 10 47.56 38.11 9.90
CA LEU A 10 46.46 38.37 8.96
C LEU A 10 45.14 37.85 9.57
N PRO A 11 44.04 38.63 9.55
CA PRO A 11 42.76 38.15 10.03
C PRO A 11 42.15 37.22 8.98
N ILE A 12 41.92 35.97 9.36
CA ILE A 12 41.08 35.04 8.59
C ILE A 12 39.64 35.52 8.76
N PHE A 13 39.12 36.20 7.75
CA PHE A 13 37.71 36.57 7.67
C PHE A 13 36.90 35.30 7.41
N SER A 14 36.34 34.72 8.47
CA SER A 14 35.37 33.63 8.35
C SER A 14 34.11 34.16 7.68
N ILE A 15 33.94 33.86 6.39
CA ILE A 15 32.70 34.10 5.66
C ILE A 15 31.65 33.16 6.24
N PHE A 16 30.78 33.70 7.09
CA PHE A 16 29.51 33.08 7.47
C PHE A 16 28.62 33.07 6.22
N ILE A 17 28.55 31.94 5.52
CA ILE A 17 27.53 31.71 4.49
C ILE A 17 26.24 31.38 5.24
N SER A 18 25.39 32.38 5.43
CA SER A 18 24.01 32.22 5.86
C SER A 18 23.22 31.49 4.77
N SER A 19 23.02 30.17 4.91
CA SER A 19 22.10 29.39 4.09
C SER A 19 20.65 29.58 4.56
N GLN A 20 20.09 30.78 4.39
CA GLN A 20 18.66 31.00 4.49
C GLN A 20 18.12 31.62 3.19
N GLY A 21 17.06 31.02 2.66
CA GLY A 21 16.60 31.13 1.27
C GLY A 21 17.33 30.04 0.48
N TRP A 22 16.71 29.01 -0.09
CA TRP A 22 15.46 28.95 -0.85
C TRP A 22 14.67 27.70 -0.43
N ALA A 23 13.74 27.84 0.51
CA ALA A 23 12.77 26.79 0.82
C ALA A 23 11.37 27.41 0.85
N GLN A 24 10.97 28.01 -0.28
CA GLN A 24 9.56 28.27 -0.57
C GLN A 24 9.42 28.55 -2.07
N ASN A 25 8.32 28.02 -2.62
CA ASN A 25 7.78 28.30 -3.95
C ASN A 25 8.14 27.33 -5.10
N SER A 26 7.67 26.09 -5.02
CA SER A 26 7.44 25.25 -6.21
C SER A 26 6.28 24.24 -6.06
N ALA A 27 5.36 24.43 -5.10
CA ALA A 27 4.26 23.47 -4.84
C ALA A 27 2.86 23.95 -5.31
N HIS A 28 2.78 25.03 -6.08
CA HIS A 28 1.51 25.52 -6.65
C HIS A 28 1.68 25.77 -8.15
N ASN A 29 1.72 24.70 -8.94
CA ASN A 29 1.32 24.67 -10.37
C ASN A 29 1.59 23.33 -11.07
N TYR A 30 1.73 22.23 -10.30
CA TYR A 30 1.60 20.91 -10.90
C TYR A 30 0.12 20.57 -11.04
N ASN A 31 -0.41 20.86 -12.23
CA ASN A 31 -1.27 19.93 -12.93
C ASN A 31 -2.80 19.99 -12.73
N MET A 32 -3.41 21.16 -12.96
CA MET A 32 -4.86 21.24 -13.26
C MET A 32 -5.22 20.86 -14.71
N SER A 33 -4.26 20.51 -15.57
CA SER A 33 -4.54 20.16 -16.99
C SER A 33 -4.81 18.67 -17.23
N LEU A 34 -4.50 17.78 -16.28
CA LEU A 34 -4.80 16.34 -16.41
C LEU A 34 -6.26 15.95 -16.08
N LEU A 35 -7.10 16.89 -15.62
CA LEU A 35 -8.48 16.57 -15.24
C LEU A 35 -9.49 16.66 -16.39
N ASN A 36 -9.06 17.07 -17.61
CA ASN A 36 -10.00 17.30 -18.73
C ASN A 36 -9.91 16.30 -19.89
N ASN A 37 -9.09 15.24 -19.78
CA ASN A 37 -9.00 14.15 -20.77
C ASN A 37 -9.50 12.81 -20.20
N GLY A 38 -10.58 12.85 -19.40
CA GLY A 38 -11.18 11.69 -18.75
C GLY A 38 -12.03 10.79 -19.67
N HIS A 39 -11.78 10.78 -20.98
CA HIS A 39 -12.50 9.96 -21.94
C HIS A 39 -11.47 9.20 -22.81
N GLU A 40 -11.51 7.87 -22.73
CA GLU A 40 -10.68 6.89 -23.47
C GLU A 40 -9.31 6.43 -22.91
N ILE A 41 -9.25 6.02 -21.64
CA ILE A 41 -8.34 4.93 -21.21
C ILE A 41 -9.15 3.76 -20.66
N ASN A 42 -10.10 3.22 -21.43
CA ASN A 42 -10.88 2.07 -20.96
C ASN A 42 -11.40 1.11 -22.05
N SER A 43 -10.86 1.13 -23.27
CA SER A 43 -11.28 0.15 -24.30
C SER A 43 -10.49 -1.18 -24.27
N SER A 44 -9.38 -1.27 -23.52
CA SER A 44 -8.51 -2.47 -23.50
C SER A 44 -8.38 -3.20 -22.14
N ASP A 45 -8.88 -2.64 -21.04
CA ASP A 45 -8.80 -3.29 -19.73
C ASP A 45 -9.89 -4.37 -19.57
N LYS A 46 -9.48 -5.62 -19.85
CA LYS A 46 -10.32 -6.83 -19.81
C LYS A 46 -10.61 -7.36 -18.40
N ARG A 47 -10.15 -6.70 -17.33
CA ARG A 47 -10.41 -7.13 -15.96
C ARG A 47 -11.90 -7.04 -15.63
N ARG A 48 -12.38 -8.01 -14.86
CA ARG A 48 -13.76 -8.10 -14.41
C ARG A 48 -14.06 -6.96 -13.43
N PRO A 49 -15.11 -6.16 -13.67
CA PRO A 49 -15.46 -5.11 -12.74
C PRO A 49 -16.02 -5.70 -11.44
N VAL A 50 -15.55 -5.16 -10.32
CA VAL A 50 -16.12 -5.38 -8.99
C VAL A 50 -16.97 -4.17 -8.68
N LYS A 51 -18.28 -4.36 -8.76
CA LYS A 51 -19.24 -3.28 -8.54
C LYS A 51 -19.29 -2.93 -7.06
N MET A 52 -18.98 -1.68 -6.75
CA MET A 52 -18.94 -1.19 -5.38
C MET A 52 -19.52 0.22 -5.32
N THR A 53 -20.13 0.53 -4.18
CA THR A 53 -20.51 1.92 -3.88
C THR A 53 -19.25 2.77 -3.68
N ALA A 54 -19.38 4.09 -3.81
CA ALA A 54 -18.25 5.01 -3.61
C ALA A 54 -17.56 4.82 -2.25
N GLU A 55 -18.35 4.66 -1.18
CA GLU A 55 -17.82 4.45 0.17
C GLU A 55 -17.15 3.08 0.34
N MET A 56 -17.71 2.02 -0.25
CA MET A 56 -17.06 0.70 -0.26
C MET A 56 -15.73 0.72 -1.01
N SER A 57 -15.68 1.38 -2.18
CA SER A 57 -14.47 1.51 -2.98
C SER A 57 -13.36 2.27 -2.23
N LYS A 58 -13.70 3.41 -1.60
CA LYS A 58 -12.77 4.16 -0.74
C LYS A 58 -12.24 3.31 0.41
N HIS A 59 -13.12 2.56 1.07
CA HIS A 59 -12.74 1.70 2.17
C HIS A 59 -11.82 0.56 1.72
N GLN A 60 -12.14 -0.10 0.61
CA GLN A 60 -11.28 -1.12 0.01
C GLN A 60 -9.91 -0.53 -0.35
N LEU A 61 -9.85 0.64 -1.00
CA LEU A 61 -8.60 1.29 -1.36
C LEU A 61 -7.72 1.59 -0.14
N LYS A 62 -8.33 2.06 0.96
CA LYS A 62 -7.62 2.26 2.23
C LYS A 62 -7.03 0.93 2.73
N ASN A 63 -7.79 -0.16 2.70
CA ASN A 63 -7.31 -1.47 3.12
C ASN A 63 -6.19 -1.99 2.22
N MET A 64 -6.28 -1.80 0.90
CA MET A 64 -5.23 -2.24 -0.03
C MET A 64 -3.91 -1.48 0.16
N ARG A 65 -3.98 -0.17 0.49
CA ARG A 65 -2.79 0.62 0.86
C ARG A 65 -2.16 0.13 2.16
N ASP A 66 -2.97 -0.12 3.18
CA ASP A 66 -2.51 -0.70 4.45
C ASP A 66 -1.86 -2.08 4.25
N HIS A 67 -2.43 -2.93 3.39
CA HIS A 67 -1.84 -4.23 3.06
C HIS A 67 -0.48 -4.09 2.37
N LEU A 68 -0.32 -3.13 1.46
CA LEU A 68 0.96 -2.87 0.80
C LEU A 68 2.02 -2.38 1.80
N GLU A 69 1.65 -1.49 2.71
CA GLU A 69 2.54 -1.05 3.80
C GLU A 69 2.96 -2.21 4.70
N ALA A 70 2.02 -3.09 5.07
CA ALA A 70 2.32 -4.28 5.86
C ALA A 70 3.31 -5.22 5.13
N ILE A 71 3.14 -5.42 3.82
CA ILE A 71 4.10 -6.19 3.00
C ILE A 71 5.49 -5.54 3.00
N ALA A 72 5.58 -4.22 2.83
CA ALA A 72 6.86 -3.51 2.86
C ALA A 72 7.57 -3.68 4.22
N SER A 73 6.82 -3.58 5.33
CA SER A 73 7.34 -3.82 6.67
C SER A 73 7.77 -5.28 6.89
N ILE A 74 7.02 -6.25 6.37
CA ILE A 74 7.39 -7.68 6.41
C ILE A 74 8.70 -7.92 5.67
N VAL A 75 8.86 -7.37 4.46
CA VAL A 75 10.11 -7.51 3.67
C VAL A 75 11.29 -6.89 4.40
N SER A 76 11.09 -5.73 5.04
CA SER A 76 12.14 -5.07 5.84
C SER A 76 12.54 -5.91 7.05
N ALA A 77 11.57 -6.50 7.76
CA ALA A 77 11.84 -7.40 8.89
C ALA A 77 12.53 -8.70 8.46
N LEU A 78 12.19 -9.21 7.27
CA LEU A 78 12.76 -10.42 6.69
C LEU A 78 14.26 -10.27 6.44
N ALA A 79 14.72 -9.10 5.98
CA ALA A 79 16.13 -8.81 5.71
C ALA A 79 17.04 -8.98 6.95
N ILE A 80 16.48 -8.77 8.15
CA ILE A 80 17.20 -8.89 9.43
C ILE A 80 16.70 -10.05 10.31
N LYS A 81 15.82 -10.92 9.77
CA LYS A 81 15.20 -12.05 10.48
C LYS A 81 14.50 -11.65 11.80
N ASP A 82 13.86 -10.48 11.81
CA ASP A 82 13.06 -10.02 12.94
C ASP A 82 11.69 -10.74 12.95
N PHE A 83 11.67 -11.94 13.53
CA PHE A 83 10.48 -12.79 13.56
C PHE A 83 9.30 -12.18 14.32
N GLU A 84 9.56 -11.36 15.34
CA GLU A 84 8.50 -10.68 16.08
C GLU A 84 7.80 -9.66 15.20
N LYS A 85 8.59 -8.82 14.50
CA LYS A 85 8.04 -7.85 13.55
C LYS A 85 7.41 -8.54 12.33
N MET A 86 8.01 -9.59 11.81
CA MET A 86 7.40 -10.42 10.75
C MET A 86 6.01 -10.92 11.16
N GLN A 87 5.88 -11.43 12.39
CA GLN A 87 4.59 -11.87 12.92
C GLN A 87 3.61 -10.71 13.07
N LYS A 88 4.02 -9.63 13.73
CA LYS A 88 3.19 -8.45 14.02
C LYS A 88 2.62 -7.84 12.73
N GLU A 89 3.47 -7.66 11.72
CA GLU A 89 3.03 -7.06 10.46
C GLU A 89 2.16 -8.02 9.64
N SER A 90 2.42 -9.34 9.72
CA SER A 90 1.56 -10.35 9.07
C SER A 90 0.14 -10.38 9.63
N VAL A 91 -0.05 -10.05 10.92
CA VAL A 91 -1.39 -9.97 11.54
C VAL A 91 -2.28 -8.91 10.87
N ARG A 92 -1.70 -7.84 10.31
CA ARG A 92 -2.47 -6.79 9.61
C ARG A 92 -3.20 -7.31 8.37
N LEU A 93 -2.67 -8.37 7.75
CA LEU A 93 -3.30 -9.04 6.61
C LEU A 93 -4.03 -10.33 7.02
N ALA A 94 -3.90 -10.80 8.26
CA ALA A 94 -4.43 -12.08 8.70
C ALA A 94 -5.97 -12.07 8.79
N SER A 95 -6.55 -13.26 8.88
CA SER A 95 -7.99 -13.43 8.95
C SER A 95 -8.57 -12.87 10.26
N SER A 96 -9.70 -12.18 10.16
CA SER A 96 -10.53 -11.82 11.31
C SER A 96 -12.03 -11.94 10.98
N PRO A 97 -12.91 -12.12 11.98
CA PRO A 97 -14.36 -12.14 11.74
C PRO A 97 -14.86 -10.87 11.04
N LYS A 98 -14.36 -9.70 11.48
CA LYS A 98 -14.69 -8.40 10.87
C LYS A 98 -14.28 -8.35 9.40
N MET A 99 -13.06 -8.78 9.08
CA MET A 99 -12.59 -8.88 7.69
C MET A 99 -13.51 -9.78 6.87
N LYS A 100 -13.86 -10.98 7.36
CA LYS A 100 -14.69 -11.93 6.60
C LYS A 100 -16.04 -11.34 6.24
N MET A 101 -16.71 -10.69 7.19
CA MET A 101 -17.97 -9.98 6.93
C MET A 101 -17.81 -8.89 5.87
N MET A 102 -16.71 -8.16 5.92
CA MET A 102 -16.40 -7.10 4.97
C MET A 102 -16.14 -7.65 3.56
N CYS A 103 -15.33 -8.69 3.42
CA CYS A 103 -15.09 -9.38 2.14
C CYS A 103 -16.37 -9.96 1.55
N ASN A 104 -17.22 -10.56 2.38
CA ASN A 104 -18.52 -11.06 1.96
C ASN A 104 -19.39 -9.92 1.43
N ASN A 105 -19.47 -8.80 2.16
CA ASN A 105 -20.29 -7.66 1.73
C ASN A 105 -19.76 -7.00 0.45
N MET A 106 -18.44 -6.86 0.34
CA MET A 106 -17.78 -6.26 -0.83
C MET A 106 -17.95 -7.10 -2.11
N GLY A 107 -17.92 -8.42 -1.99
CA GLY A 107 -18.03 -9.32 -3.16
C GLY A 107 -19.43 -9.76 -3.53
N LYS A 108 -20.48 -9.35 -2.81
CA LYS A 108 -21.87 -9.80 -3.07
C LYS A 108 -22.29 -9.61 -4.52
N ALA A 109 -21.84 -8.53 -5.17
CA ALA A 109 -22.18 -8.20 -6.54
C ALA A 109 -21.21 -8.79 -7.59
N THR A 110 -20.22 -9.60 -7.19
CA THR A 110 -19.16 -10.07 -8.10
C THR A 110 -18.64 -11.46 -7.70
N PRO A 111 -19.08 -12.53 -8.39
CA PRO A 111 -18.67 -13.90 -8.08
C PRO A 111 -17.15 -14.10 -8.13
N GLY A 112 -16.59 -14.84 -7.18
CA GLY A 112 -15.15 -15.13 -7.12
C GLY A 112 -14.32 -14.05 -6.42
N PHE A 113 -14.86 -12.84 -6.20
CA PHE A 113 -14.10 -11.76 -5.55
C PHE A 113 -13.89 -12.03 -4.05
N THR A 114 -14.94 -12.44 -3.36
CA THR A 114 -14.87 -12.78 -1.93
C THR A 114 -13.90 -13.92 -1.67
N GLU A 115 -13.98 -14.99 -2.46
CA GLU A 115 -13.14 -16.17 -2.34
C GLU A 115 -11.66 -15.80 -2.49
N MET A 116 -11.33 -14.99 -3.51
CA MET A 116 -9.97 -14.54 -3.73
C MET A 116 -9.44 -13.66 -2.59
N GLY A 117 -10.29 -12.76 -2.06
CA GLY A 117 -9.95 -11.97 -0.87
C GLY A 117 -9.68 -12.85 0.36
N LEU A 118 -10.51 -13.86 0.60
CA LEU A 118 -10.33 -14.79 1.71
C LEU A 118 -9.06 -15.65 1.56
N VAL A 119 -8.66 -15.99 0.33
CA VAL A 119 -7.38 -16.67 0.07
C VAL A 119 -6.19 -15.82 0.48
N LEU A 120 -6.18 -14.51 0.17
CA LEU A 120 -5.15 -13.58 0.66
C LEU A 120 -5.02 -13.66 2.18
N HIS A 121 -6.12 -13.48 2.90
CA HIS A 121 -6.11 -13.48 4.36
C HIS A 121 -5.69 -14.83 4.95
N SER A 122 -6.11 -15.95 4.35
CA SER A 122 -5.66 -17.29 4.74
C SER A 122 -4.16 -17.52 4.51
N THR A 123 -3.59 -16.94 3.44
CA THR A 123 -2.12 -17.01 3.24
C THR A 123 -1.37 -16.17 4.26
N ALA A 124 -1.91 -15.04 4.70
CA ALA A 124 -1.35 -14.24 5.77
C ALA A 124 -1.42 -14.93 7.14
N ASP A 125 -2.47 -15.71 7.44
CA ASP A 125 -2.52 -16.56 8.64
C ASP A 125 -1.31 -17.52 8.71
N LYS A 126 -0.89 -18.05 7.55
CA LYS A 126 0.27 -18.94 7.43
C LYS A 126 1.60 -18.20 7.66
N LEU A 127 1.68 -16.91 7.33
CA LEU A 127 2.83 -16.06 7.68
C LEU A 127 2.96 -15.88 9.19
N VAL A 128 1.84 -15.57 9.85
CA VAL A 128 1.79 -15.45 11.31
C VAL A 128 2.28 -16.74 11.98
N HIS A 129 1.83 -17.89 11.49
CA HIS A 129 2.25 -19.19 12.01
C HIS A 129 3.74 -19.48 11.79
N ALA A 130 4.25 -19.22 10.58
CA ALA A 130 5.65 -19.44 10.25
C ALA A 130 6.58 -18.54 11.08
N ALA A 131 6.21 -17.27 11.27
CA ALA A 131 6.95 -16.32 12.09
C ALA A 131 6.98 -16.74 13.58
N LYS A 132 5.84 -17.18 14.14
CA LYS A 132 5.76 -17.73 15.50
C LYS A 132 6.71 -18.90 15.72
N LYS A 133 6.84 -19.76 14.71
CA LYS A 133 7.74 -20.93 14.72
C LYS A 133 9.20 -20.59 14.40
N LYS A 134 9.50 -19.33 14.04
CA LYS A 134 10.79 -18.89 13.51
C LYS A 134 11.26 -19.71 12.29
N ASP A 135 10.30 -20.20 11.51
CA ASP A 135 10.54 -21.00 10.30
C ASP A 135 10.70 -20.05 9.10
N TYR A 136 11.94 -19.61 8.89
CA TYR A 136 12.28 -18.60 7.88
C TYR A 136 11.95 -19.06 6.45
N ASP A 137 12.32 -20.30 6.09
CA ASP A 137 12.12 -20.83 4.74
C ASP A 137 10.64 -20.97 4.43
N LEU A 138 9.86 -21.48 5.40
CA LEU A 138 8.41 -21.52 5.28
C LEU A 138 7.84 -20.11 5.16
N PHE A 139 8.32 -19.15 5.96
CA PHE A 139 7.85 -17.77 5.90
C PHE A 139 8.08 -17.16 4.52
N VAL A 140 9.29 -17.24 3.97
CA VAL A 140 9.62 -16.75 2.61
C VAL A 140 8.72 -17.41 1.56
N LYS A 141 8.56 -18.74 1.63
CA LYS A 141 7.68 -19.48 0.71
C LYS A 141 6.23 -19.01 0.79
N LYS A 142 5.71 -18.76 1.99
CA LYS A 142 4.35 -18.26 2.20
C LYS A 142 4.22 -16.79 1.78
N LEU A 143 5.24 -15.97 1.96
CA LEU A 143 5.23 -14.57 1.51
C LEU A 143 5.11 -14.49 -0.01
N GLY A 144 5.85 -15.33 -0.74
CA GLY A 144 5.68 -15.47 -2.18
C GLY A 144 4.28 -15.94 -2.59
N ALA A 145 3.63 -16.81 -1.80
CA ALA A 145 2.25 -17.20 -2.03
C ALA A 145 1.26 -16.04 -1.78
N THR A 146 1.45 -15.27 -0.71
CA THR A 146 0.66 -14.07 -0.42
C THR A 146 0.77 -13.05 -1.55
N LEU A 147 1.98 -12.70 -2.01
CA LEU A 147 2.19 -11.77 -3.13
C LEU A 147 1.56 -12.23 -4.46
N ARG A 148 1.52 -13.54 -4.71
CA ARG A 148 0.79 -14.10 -5.86
C ARG A 148 -0.71 -13.82 -5.78
N THR A 149 -1.32 -13.79 -4.60
CA THR A 149 -2.74 -13.44 -4.48
C THR A 149 -3.00 -11.97 -4.85
N CYS A 150 -2.09 -11.06 -4.51
CA CYS A 150 -2.16 -9.65 -4.90
C CYS A 150 -2.17 -9.51 -6.43
N THR A 151 -1.22 -10.15 -7.10
CA THR A 151 -1.10 -10.08 -8.57
C THR A 151 -2.25 -10.77 -9.28
N SER A 152 -2.69 -11.95 -8.81
CA SER A 152 -3.88 -12.63 -9.36
C SER A 152 -5.16 -11.80 -9.22
N CYS A 153 -5.35 -11.11 -8.08
CA CYS A 153 -6.49 -10.21 -7.90
C CYS A 153 -6.42 -9.03 -8.86
N HIS A 154 -5.26 -8.37 -8.93
CA HIS A 154 -5.08 -7.19 -9.77
C HIS A 154 -5.10 -7.49 -11.27
N SER A 155 -4.82 -8.74 -11.68
CA SER A 155 -4.98 -9.19 -13.08
C SER A 155 -6.40 -9.65 -13.41
N THR A 156 -7.22 -9.96 -12.41
CA THR A 156 -8.58 -10.47 -12.60
C THR A 156 -9.62 -9.38 -12.47
N PHE A 157 -9.45 -8.49 -11.49
CA PHE A 157 -10.47 -7.58 -11.02
C PHE A 157 -10.04 -6.11 -11.12
N LYS A 158 -11.01 -5.24 -11.35
CA LYS A 158 -10.89 -3.78 -11.23
C LYS A 158 -12.09 -3.22 -10.48
N GLN A 159 -11.91 -2.14 -9.73
CA GLN A 159 -13.05 -1.47 -9.09
C GLN A 159 -13.93 -0.79 -10.15
N GLU A 160 -15.24 -0.97 -10.05
CA GLU A 160 -16.25 -0.19 -10.77
C GLU A 160 -17.14 0.49 -9.73
N ILE A 161 -17.08 1.83 -9.67
CA ILE A 161 -17.89 2.59 -8.74
C ILE A 161 -19.28 2.76 -9.35
N VAL A 162 -20.30 2.27 -8.65
CA VAL A 162 -21.71 2.30 -9.05
C VAL A 162 -22.57 2.99 -7.99
N SER A 163 -23.78 3.39 -8.37
CA SER A 163 -24.76 3.91 -7.41
C SER A 163 -25.24 2.84 -6.44
N GLN A 164 -25.88 3.25 -5.34
CA GLN A 164 -26.47 2.31 -4.37
C GLN A 164 -27.54 1.42 -5.01
N GLU A 165 -28.38 2.00 -5.87
CA GLU A 165 -29.42 1.28 -6.59
C GLU A 165 -28.83 0.23 -7.54
N GLU A 166 -27.80 0.59 -8.29
CA GLU A 166 -27.12 -0.32 -9.21
C GLU A 166 -26.41 -1.45 -8.47
N PHE A 167 -25.82 -1.17 -7.31
CA PHE A 167 -25.23 -2.20 -6.45
C PHE A 167 -26.30 -3.20 -5.98
N HIS A 168 -27.43 -2.72 -5.47
CA HIS A 168 -28.56 -3.57 -5.05
C HIS A 168 -29.10 -4.42 -6.21
N LYS A 169 -29.30 -3.81 -7.38
CA LYS A 169 -29.74 -4.52 -8.60
C LYS A 169 -28.72 -5.56 -9.09
N SER A 170 -27.43 -5.35 -8.83
CA SER A 170 -26.40 -6.30 -9.23
C SER A 170 -26.37 -7.52 -8.30
N MET A 171 -26.72 -7.36 -7.01
CA MET A 171 -26.85 -8.48 -6.08
C MET A 171 -28.03 -9.39 -6.42
N SER A 172 -29.16 -8.84 -6.87
CA SER A 172 -30.36 -9.64 -7.19
C SER A 172 -30.24 -10.49 -8.45
N LYS A 173 -29.22 -10.26 -9.28
CA LYS A 173 -28.97 -11.00 -10.54
C LYS A 173 -28.04 -12.21 -10.38
N ILE A 174 -27.51 -12.42 -9.18
CA ILE A 174 -26.54 -13.49 -8.87
C ILE A 174 -27.24 -14.71 -8.23
N HIS A 175 -28.51 -14.56 -7.87
CA HIS A 175 -29.41 -15.61 -7.38
C HIS A 175 -30.48 -15.90 -8.43
#